data_AF-A0A956JLV2-F1
#
_entry.id   AF-A0A956JLV2-F1
#
_cell.length_a   1.000
_cell.length_b   1.000
_cell.length_c   1.000
_cell.angle_alpha   90.00
_cell.angle_beta   90.00
_cell.angle_gamma   90.00
#
_symmetry.space_group_name_H-M   'P 1'
#
loop_
_entity.id
_entity.type
_entity.pdbx_description
1 polymer ?
#
loop_
_entity_poly.entity_id
_entity_poly.type
_entity_poly.pdbx_seq_one_letter_code
_entity_poly.pdbx_strand_id
1 'polypeptide(L)'
;MSNLEAFLPLLEPEALSRLTSPKAYAAGTDLFEHGKVSDIVFDGEVLRGKVLGSQPVPHTATLKHGRDDAPLIARCTCPTFTDGWEKICHHAVALGLTFRRQYQAGGEITMAHNPWVEDVVA
;
A
#
# COMPACT_ATOMS: atom_id res chain seq x y z
N MET A 1 -4.13 -20.28 -4.33
CA MET A 1 -3.66 -18.91 -4.59
C MET A 1 -3.29 -18.30 -3.27
N SER A 2 -2.08 -17.78 -3.14
CA SER A 2 -1.71 -17.04 -1.94
C SER A 2 -2.44 -15.69 -1.91
N ASN A 3 -2.70 -15.15 -0.72
CA ASN A 3 -3.28 -13.80 -0.57
C ASN A 3 -2.43 -12.74 -1.31
N LEU A 4 -1.13 -12.95 -1.41
CA LEU A 4 -0.20 -12.09 -2.14
C LEU A 4 -0.45 -12.12 -3.66
N GLU A 5 -0.66 -13.30 -4.25
CA GLU A 5 -0.95 -13.47 -5.68
C GLU A 5 -2.26 -12.80 -6.10
N ALA A 6 -3.27 -12.81 -5.21
CA ALA A 6 -4.53 -12.10 -5.45
C ALA A 6 -4.39 -10.57 -5.28
N PHE A 7 -3.45 -10.13 -4.44
CA PHE A 7 -3.24 -8.73 -4.11
C PHE A 7 -2.40 -7.98 -5.15
N LEU A 8 -1.36 -8.61 -5.71
CA LEU A 8 -0.43 -7.98 -6.66
C LEU A 8 -1.11 -7.39 -7.91
N PRO A 9 -2.09 -8.05 -8.57
CA PRO A 9 -2.80 -7.47 -9.71
C PRO A 9 -3.51 -6.15 -9.42
N LEU A 10 -3.92 -5.92 -8.16
CA LEU A 10 -4.57 -4.66 -7.74
C LEU A 10 -3.56 -3.50 -7.61
N LEU A 11 -2.27 -3.81 -7.57
CA LEU A 11 -1.18 -2.84 -7.45
C LEU A 11 -0.52 -2.53 -8.81
N GLU A 12 -1.01 -3.13 -9.89
CA GLU A 12 -0.61 -2.75 -11.24
C GLU A 12 -0.89 -1.27 -11.50
N PRO A 13 -0.01 -0.52 -12.20
CA PRO A 13 -0.22 0.89 -12.51
C PRO A 13 -1.59 1.18 -13.13
N GLU A 14 -2.04 0.33 -14.05
CA GLU A 14 -3.33 0.44 -14.72
C GLU A 14 -4.49 0.11 -13.79
N ALA A 15 -4.31 -0.79 -12.82
CA ALA A 15 -5.33 -1.08 -11.81
C ALA A 15 -5.45 0.10 -10.82
N LEU A 16 -4.34 0.58 -10.27
CA LEU A 16 -4.32 1.71 -9.33
C LEU A 16 -4.87 2.99 -9.95
N SER A 17 -4.54 3.29 -11.21
CA SER A 17 -5.09 4.48 -11.89
C SER A 17 -6.60 4.42 -12.10
N ARG A 18 -7.20 3.22 -12.19
CA ARG A 18 -8.66 3.03 -12.26
C ARG A 18 -9.34 3.08 -10.88
N LEU A 19 -8.62 2.70 -9.83
CA LEU A 19 -9.14 2.63 -8.45
C LEU A 19 -9.00 3.97 -7.69
N THR A 20 -8.25 4.92 -8.23
CA THR A 20 -7.93 6.19 -7.57
C THR A 20 -8.33 7.39 -8.43
N SER A 21 -8.42 8.57 -7.83
CA SER A 21 -8.60 9.79 -8.61
C SER A 21 -7.34 10.08 -9.44
N PRO A 22 -7.46 10.72 -10.63
CA PRO A 22 -6.29 11.09 -11.44
C PRO A 22 -5.26 11.93 -10.68
N LYS A 23 -5.74 12.80 -9.79
CA LYS A 23 -4.90 13.65 -8.94
C LYS A 23 -4.12 12.82 -7.91
N ALA A 24 -4.79 11.90 -7.23
CA ALA A 24 -4.16 11.01 -6.25
C ALA A 24 -3.15 10.09 -6.92
N TYR A 25 -3.47 9.56 -8.10
CA TYR A 25 -2.57 8.70 -8.87
C TYR A 25 -1.29 9.46 -9.27
N ALA A 26 -1.43 10.61 -9.92
CA ALA A 26 -0.27 11.40 -10.37
C ALA A 26 0.66 11.80 -9.21
N ALA A 27 0.11 12.30 -8.11
CA ALA A 27 0.90 12.62 -6.93
C ALA A 27 1.52 11.38 -6.26
N GLY A 28 0.85 10.23 -6.32
CA GLY A 28 1.38 8.97 -5.80
C GLY A 28 2.56 8.46 -6.61
N THR A 29 2.48 8.57 -7.93
CA THR A 29 3.59 8.25 -8.85
C THR A 29 4.80 9.14 -8.56
N ASP A 30 4.61 10.44 -8.35
CA ASP A 30 5.70 11.36 -8.00
C ASP A 30 6.43 10.93 -6.70
N LEU A 31 5.68 10.58 -5.65
CA LEU A 31 6.28 10.07 -4.40
C LEU A 31 7.02 8.74 -4.60
N PHE A 32 6.48 7.85 -5.44
CA PHE A 32 7.10 6.57 -5.79
C PHE A 32 8.42 6.78 -6.54
N GLU A 33 8.44 7.63 -7.57
CA GLU A 33 9.62 7.91 -8.39
C GLU A 33 10.75 8.54 -7.56
N HIS A 34 10.40 9.38 -6.58
CA HIS A 34 11.35 10.00 -5.66
C HIS A 34 11.71 9.15 -4.42
N GLY A 35 11.31 7.87 -4.39
CA GLY A 35 11.69 6.94 -3.33
C GLY A 35 11.22 7.34 -1.93
N LYS A 36 10.02 7.93 -1.82
CA LYS A 36 9.49 8.48 -0.56
C LYS A 36 8.84 7.45 0.37
N VAL A 37 8.91 6.17 0.03
CA VAL A 37 8.30 5.07 0.79
C VAL A 37 9.37 4.27 1.52
N SER A 38 9.15 3.99 2.81
CA SER A 38 10.02 3.18 3.65
C SER A 38 9.22 2.27 4.59
N ASP A 39 9.93 1.43 5.35
CA ASP A 39 9.37 0.55 6.39
C ASP A 39 8.21 -0.33 5.87
N ILE A 40 8.38 -0.89 4.66
CA ILE A 40 7.35 -1.68 3.99
C ILE A 40 7.26 -3.07 4.62
N VAL A 41 6.06 -3.43 5.06
CA VAL A 41 5.76 -4.74 5.64
C VAL A 41 4.49 -5.29 5.01
N PHE A 42 4.53 -6.54 4.57
CA PHE A 42 3.35 -7.31 4.19
C PHE A 42 3.22 -8.51 5.14
N ASP A 43 2.11 -8.60 5.86
CA ASP A 43 1.87 -9.64 6.86
C ASP A 43 1.03 -10.84 6.33
N GLY A 44 0.78 -10.86 5.02
CA GLY A 44 -0.08 -11.87 4.38
C GLY A 44 -1.51 -11.41 4.13
N GLU A 45 -1.96 -10.31 4.76
CA GLU A 45 -3.27 -9.70 4.49
C GLU A 45 -3.19 -8.20 4.23
N VAL A 46 -2.32 -7.50 4.96
CA VAL A 46 -2.20 -6.06 4.99
C VAL A 46 -0.78 -5.65 4.61
N LEU A 47 -0.70 -4.81 3.59
CA LEU A 47 0.49 -4.04 3.27
C LEU A 47 0.49 -2.75 4.10
N ARG A 48 1.58 -2.49 4.81
CA ARG A 48 1.81 -1.26 5.57
C ARG A 48 3.14 -0.64 5.16
N GLY A 49 3.20 0.68 5.15
CA GLY A 49 4.48 1.39 5.03
C GLY A 49 4.37 2.83 5.49
N LYS A 50 5.53 3.47 5.60
CA LYS A 50 5.65 4.92 5.85
C LYS A 50 5.91 5.64 4.55
N VAL A 51 5.26 6.78 4.36
CA VAL A 51 5.40 7.59 3.15
C VAL A 51 5.66 9.04 3.53
N LEU A 52 6.80 9.56 3.13
CA LEU A 52 7.18 10.95 3.34
C LEU A 52 6.43 11.86 2.36
N GLY A 53 5.46 12.61 2.88
CA GLY A 53 4.72 13.62 2.13
C GLY A 53 5.42 14.98 2.17
N SER A 54 4.64 16.06 2.17
CA SER A 54 5.13 17.43 2.30
C SER A 54 5.56 17.80 3.73
N GLN A 55 5.12 17.03 4.73
CA GLN A 55 5.47 17.25 6.13
C GLN A 55 6.73 16.44 6.51
N PRO A 56 7.52 16.89 7.50
CA PRO A 56 8.72 16.18 7.95
C PRO A 56 8.42 14.80 8.55
N VAL A 57 7.21 14.61 9.08
CA VAL A 57 6.76 13.36 9.69
C VAL A 57 6.07 12.50 8.63
N PRO A 58 6.57 11.27 8.33
CA PRO A 58 5.94 10.38 7.37
C PRO A 58 4.52 9.97 7.78
N HIS A 59 3.63 9.84 6.79
CA HIS A 59 2.32 9.26 6.99
C HIS A 59 2.40 7.74 6.98
N THR A 60 1.56 7.07 7.77
CA THR A 60 1.42 5.62 7.74
C THR A 60 0.27 5.27 6.81
N ALA A 61 0.57 4.55 5.72
CA ALA A 61 -0.42 4.06 4.77
C ALA A 61 -0.55 2.55 4.90
N THR A 62 -1.77 2.05 4.69
CA THR A 62 -2.06 0.62 4.59
C THR A 62 -2.92 0.32 3.38
N LEU A 63 -2.65 -0.80 2.71
CA LEU A 63 -3.47 -1.37 1.66
C LEU A 63 -3.82 -2.81 2.02
N LYS A 64 -5.04 -3.23 1.74
CA LYS A 64 -5.44 -4.64 1.86
C LYS A 64 -6.47 -4.99 0.79
N HIS A 65 -6.56 -6.28 0.50
CA HIS A 65 -7.61 -6.79 -0.39
C HIS A 65 -8.99 -6.50 0.21
N GLY A 66 -9.90 -6.00 -0.62
CA GLY A 66 -11.29 -5.77 -0.26
C GLY A 66 -12.23 -6.82 -0.84
N ARG A 67 -13.48 -6.46 -1.06
CA ARG A 67 -14.53 -7.33 -1.63
C ARG A 67 -15.28 -6.57 -2.72
N ASP A 68 -15.76 -7.29 -3.72
CA ASP A 68 -16.75 -6.87 -4.72
C ASP A 68 -16.56 -5.44 -5.28
N ASP A 69 -17.26 -4.47 -4.69
CA ASP A 69 -17.36 -3.07 -5.12
C ASP A 69 -16.17 -2.20 -4.69
N ALA A 70 -15.36 -2.66 -3.74
CA ALA A 70 -14.15 -2.02 -3.27
C ALA A 70 -13.00 -3.04 -3.21
N PRO A 71 -12.42 -3.43 -4.36
CA PRO A 71 -11.43 -4.51 -4.42
C PRO A 71 -10.12 -4.17 -3.68
N LEU A 72 -9.85 -2.88 -3.47
CA LEU A 72 -8.69 -2.39 -2.72
C LEU A 72 -9.14 -1.43 -1.62
N ILE A 73 -8.81 -1.76 -0.37
CA ILE A 73 -9.12 -0.93 0.80
C ILE A 73 -7.84 -0.23 1.25
N ALA A 74 -7.88 1.10 1.30
CA ALA A 74 -6.79 1.91 1.83
C ALA A 74 -7.13 2.51 3.19
N ARG A 75 -6.09 2.73 3.99
CA ARG A 75 -6.12 3.69 5.12
C ARG A 75 -4.84 4.49 5.12
N CYS A 76 -4.92 5.74 5.55
CA CYS A 76 -3.74 6.59 5.69
C CYS A 76 -3.92 7.59 6.84
N THR A 77 -2.82 7.98 7.47
CA THR A 77 -2.82 9.05 8.49
C THR A 77 -2.76 10.46 7.89
N CYS A 78 -2.85 10.61 6.56
CA CYS A 78 -2.80 11.94 5.94
C CYS A 78 -4.16 12.65 5.95
N PRO A 79 -4.18 14.00 6.00
CA PRO A 79 -5.41 14.80 5.99
C PRO A 79 -6.34 14.49 4.83
N THR A 80 -5.79 14.27 3.63
CA THR A 80 -6.59 13.92 2.44
C THR A 80 -7.44 12.66 2.65
N PHE A 81 -6.94 11.70 3.42
CA PHE A 81 -7.70 10.50 3.76
C PHE A 81 -8.59 10.73 4.98
N THR A 82 -8.05 11.28 6.07
CA THR A 82 -8.79 11.44 7.35
C THR A 82 -9.98 12.38 7.22
N ASP A 83 -9.89 13.38 6.35
CA ASP A 83 -10.95 14.35 6.09
C ASP A 83 -11.92 13.85 5.01
N GLY A 84 -11.70 12.64 4.46
CA GLY A 84 -12.63 11.96 3.55
C GLY A 84 -12.58 12.41 2.08
N TRP A 85 -11.57 13.17 1.66
CA TRP A 85 -11.46 13.66 0.28
C TRP A 85 -11.16 12.54 -0.71
N GLU A 86 -10.38 11.54 -0.30
CA GLU A 86 -9.96 10.43 -1.14
C GLU A 86 -10.15 9.11 -0.40
N LYS A 87 -10.79 8.13 -1.05
CA LYS A 87 -10.84 6.75 -0.54
C LYS A 87 -9.47 6.07 -0.61
N ILE A 88 -8.65 6.44 -1.60
CA ILE A 88 -7.27 5.99 -1.78
C ILE A 88 -6.41 7.21 -2.09
N CYS A 89 -5.67 7.69 -1.09
CA CYS A 89 -4.81 8.85 -1.25
C CYS A 89 -3.50 8.53 -1.99
N HIS A 90 -2.77 9.57 -2.40
CA HIS A 90 -1.49 9.45 -3.10
C HIS A 90 -0.41 8.67 -2.30
N HIS A 91 -0.42 8.72 -0.96
CA HIS A 91 0.48 7.89 -0.15
C HIS A 91 0.19 6.39 -0.30
N ALA A 92 -1.09 6.02 -0.39
CA ALA A 92 -1.48 4.62 -0.59
C ALA A 92 -1.09 4.14 -1.99
N VAL A 93 -1.25 4.99 -3.01
CA VAL A 93 -0.75 4.71 -4.38
C VAL A 93 0.76 4.49 -4.37
N ALA A 94 1.53 5.40 -3.77
CA ALA A 94 3.00 5.31 -3.71
C ALA A 94 3.45 4.01 -3.01
N LEU A 95 2.79 3.64 -1.91
CA LEU A 95 3.04 2.38 -1.21
C LEU A 95 2.80 1.16 -2.10
N GLY A 96 1.67 1.12 -2.82
CA GLY A 96 1.33 0.02 -3.73
C GLY A 96 2.34 -0.15 -4.86
N LEU A 97 2.69 0.96 -5.53
CA LEU A 97 3.69 0.95 -6.61
C LEU A 97 5.07 0.52 -6.11
N THR A 98 5.49 1.01 -4.94
CA THR A 98 6.80 0.67 -4.36
C THR A 98 6.87 -0.81 -4.01
N PHE A 99 5.85 -1.34 -3.33
CA PHE A 99 5.80 -2.75 -2.96
C PHE A 99 5.84 -3.66 -4.20
N ARG A 100 5.04 -3.35 -5.23
CA ARG A 100 5.05 -4.10 -6.48
C ARG A 100 6.43 -4.08 -7.15
N ARG A 101 7.09 -2.91 -7.23
CA ARG A 101 8.45 -2.80 -7.80
C ARG A 101 9.45 -3.65 -7.03
N GLN A 102 9.41 -3.62 -5.70
CA GLN A 102 10.30 -4.44 -4.87
C GLN A 102 10.02 -5.93 -5.06
N TYR A 103 8.74 -6.34 -5.11
CA TYR A 103 8.36 -7.73 -5.39
C TYR A 103 8.91 -8.22 -6.75
N GLN A 104 8.75 -7.42 -7.81
CA GLN A 104 9.24 -7.77 -9.15
C GLN A 104 10.76 -7.82 -9.26
N ALA A 105 11.47 -7.01 -8.47
CA ALA A 105 12.93 -7.02 -8.43
C ALA A 105 13.50 -8.22 -7.64
N GLY A 106 12.65 -9.08 -7.06
CA GLY A 106 13.08 -10.10 -6.11
C GLY A 106 13.64 -9.48 -4.82
N GLY A 107 13.23 -8.25 -4.49
CA GLY A 107 13.69 -7.55 -3.30
C GLY A 107 13.33 -8.32 -2.04
N GLU A 108 14.18 -8.19 -1.01
CA GLU A 108 13.89 -8.67 0.35
C GLU A 108 12.66 -7.92 0.90
N ILE A 109 11.47 -8.37 0.51
CA ILE A 109 10.26 -8.10 1.25
C ILE A 109 10.43 -8.92 2.50
N THR A 110 10.73 -8.27 3.62
CA THR A 110 10.55 -8.89 4.93
C THR A 110 9.07 -9.24 5.05
N MET A 111 8.70 -10.44 4.60
CA MET A 111 7.51 -11.12 5.07
C MET A 111 7.74 -11.26 6.56
N ALA A 112 7.12 -10.36 7.35
CA ALA A 112 7.27 -10.38 8.78
C ALA A 112 6.61 -11.66 9.27
N HIS A 113 7.39 -12.73 9.40
CA HIS A 113 7.02 -13.92 10.13
C HIS A 113 6.90 -13.50 11.60
N ASN A 114 5.68 -13.46 12.12
CA ASN A 114 5.43 -13.12 13.52
C ASN A 114 5.62 -14.39 14.37
N PRO A 115 6.70 -14.50 15.15
CA PRO A 115 7.01 -15.70 15.93
C PRO A 115 6.04 -15.93 17.10
N TRP A 116 5.09 -15.02 17.35
CA TRP A 116 4.11 -15.13 18.44
C TRP A 116 2.72 -15.63 18.00
N VAL A 117 2.54 -15.96 16.71
CA VAL A 117 1.26 -16.43 16.15
C VAL A 117 1.23 -17.94 15.94
N GLU A 118 2.37 -18.64 16.07
CA GLU A 118 2.45 -20.09 15.83
C GLU A 118 1.66 -20.92 16.87
N ASP A 119 1.41 -20.37 18.06
CA ASP A 119 0.81 -21.12 19.19
C ASP A 119 -0.68 -20.85 19.45
N VAL A 120 -1.40 -20.14 18.56
CA VAL A 120 -2.83 -19.79 18.77
C VAL A 120 -3.79 -20.65 17.94
N VAL A 121 -3.42 -21.89 17.65
CA VAL A 121 -4.37 -22.91 17.17
C VAL A 121 -4.45 -24.01 18.23
N ALA A 122 -5.43 -23.87 19.12
CA ALA A 122 -5.94 -24.93 19.98
C ALA A 122 -7.38 -25.27 19.55
#